data_AF-A0A7V9WQV4-F1
#
_entry.id   AF-A0A7V9WQV4-F1
#
_cell.length_a   1.000
_cell.length_b   1.000
_cell.length_c   1.000
_cell.angle_alpha   90.00
_cell.angle_beta   90.00
_cell.angle_gamma   90.00
#
_symmetry.space_group_name_H-M   'P 1'
#
loop_
_entity.id
_entity.type
_entity.pdbx_description
1 polymer ?
#
loop_
_entity_poly.entity_id
_entity_poly.type
_entity_poly.pdbx_seq_one_letter_code
_entity_poly.pdbx_strand_id
1 'polypeptide(L)'
;MKKVLLLAIALFALGAIPNVMAEEEDTFERIGQTYPPLQVTGMKVGSTTFTVKTEPNWHVVPYINGIKQTYPGEREVKIIDPTNHQVTRSYQISGWRSDNWGKYTVQLDSALKNSDTVSLRIADDGNFFLGRAIYRSNNELRKEREAEQKLTEQKLAEEAYLKYIEYDNNQPWHKRVGDSIQGHLANFKGWLRG
;
A
#
# COMPACT_ATOMS: atom_id res chain seq x y z
N MET A 1 2.92 -42.65 -11.30
CA MET A 1 3.90 -41.76 -10.62
C MET A 1 4.51 -40.71 -11.53
N LYS A 2 4.99 -41.02 -12.76
CA LYS A 2 5.57 -40.00 -13.67
C LYS A 2 4.63 -38.84 -14.05
N LYS A 3 3.33 -39.09 -14.20
CA LYS A 3 2.34 -38.06 -14.59
C LYS A 3 1.96 -37.08 -13.45
N VAL A 4 2.04 -37.54 -12.20
CA VAL A 4 1.73 -36.71 -11.01
C VAL A 4 2.94 -35.84 -10.65
N LEU A 5 4.15 -36.36 -10.82
CA LEU A 5 5.39 -35.59 -10.65
C LEU A 5 5.50 -34.44 -11.68
N LEU A 6 5.09 -34.68 -12.93
CA LEU A 6 5.01 -33.65 -13.97
C LEU A 6 3.98 -32.56 -13.67
N LEU A 7 2.86 -32.89 -13.03
CA LEU A 7 1.85 -31.91 -12.64
C LEU A 7 2.32 -31.03 -11.46
N ALA A 8 3.05 -31.62 -10.50
CA ALA A 8 3.63 -30.90 -9.36
C ALA A 8 4.77 -29.95 -9.81
N ILE A 9 5.57 -30.35 -10.80
CA ILE A 9 6.62 -29.49 -11.38
C ILE A 9 6.02 -28.38 -12.25
N ALA A 10 4.92 -28.63 -12.96
CA ALA A 10 4.20 -27.61 -13.73
C ALA A 10 3.54 -26.54 -12.84
N LEU A 11 3.04 -26.93 -11.65
CA LEU A 11 2.52 -25.99 -10.65
C LEU A 11 3.62 -25.17 -9.98
N PHE A 12 4.83 -25.72 -9.80
CA PHE A 12 6.00 -24.97 -9.31
C PHE A 12 6.58 -24.01 -10.35
N ALA A 13 6.52 -24.36 -11.64
CA ALA A 13 7.08 -23.55 -12.73
C ALA A 13 6.24 -22.31 -13.09
N LEU A 14 4.96 -22.26 -12.69
CA LEU A 14 4.09 -21.09 -12.89
C LEU A 14 4.23 -20.02 -11.79
N GLY A 15 4.97 -20.30 -10.70
CA GLY A 15 5.13 -19.38 -9.57
C GLY A 15 6.38 -18.48 -9.60
N ALA A 16 7.26 -18.66 -10.59
CA ALA A 16 8.51 -17.92 -10.70
C ALA A 16 8.59 -17.18 -12.02
N ILE A 17 7.63 -16.30 -12.29
CA ILE A 17 7.95 -15.13 -13.09
C ILE A 17 8.69 -14.22 -12.11
N PRO A 18 10.01 -13.99 -12.26
CA PRO A 18 10.61 -12.84 -11.60
C PRO A 18 9.89 -11.65 -12.22
N ASN A 19 8.87 -11.13 -11.54
CA ASN A 19 8.54 -9.74 -11.70
C ASN A 19 9.86 -9.05 -11.43
N VAL A 20 10.47 -8.54 -12.50
CA VAL A 20 11.56 -7.58 -12.43
C VAL A 20 11.06 -6.57 -11.41
N MET A 21 11.58 -6.67 -10.18
CA MET A 21 11.39 -5.65 -9.18
C MET A 21 12.07 -4.45 -9.82
N ALA A 22 11.29 -3.65 -10.53
CA ALA A 22 11.62 -2.25 -10.69
C ALA A 22 12.01 -1.81 -9.29
N GLU A 23 13.15 -1.13 -9.16
CA GLU A 23 13.48 -0.36 -7.97
C GLU A 23 12.31 0.63 -7.79
N GLU A 24 11.26 0.17 -7.13
CA GLU A 24 10.08 0.96 -6.83
C GLU A 24 10.59 2.00 -5.84
N GLU A 25 10.59 3.26 -6.27
CA GLU A 25 10.76 4.36 -5.33
C GLU A 25 9.80 4.11 -4.16
N ASP A 26 10.34 4.06 -2.94
CA ASP A 26 9.60 3.92 -1.67
C ASP A 26 8.67 5.16 -1.53
N THR A 27 7.56 5.11 -2.23
CA THR A 27 6.57 6.16 -2.38
C THR A 27 5.45 5.96 -1.37
N PHE A 28 4.70 7.03 -1.12
CA PHE A 28 3.58 6.98 -0.20
C PHE A 28 2.25 6.88 -0.97
N GLU A 29 1.41 5.95 -0.55
CA GLU A 29 0.06 5.76 -1.08
C GLU A 29 -0.99 6.26 -0.09
N ARG A 30 -2.07 6.84 -0.63
CA ARG A 30 -3.20 7.31 0.16
C ARG A 30 -4.01 6.13 0.66
N ILE A 31 -4.30 6.11 1.96
CA ILE A 31 -5.13 5.08 2.58
C ILE A 31 -6.48 5.65 3.04
N GLY A 32 -7.52 4.83 2.97
CA GLY A 32 -8.85 5.17 3.47
C GLY A 32 -9.66 6.05 2.51
N GLN A 33 -10.08 7.24 2.99
CA GLN A 33 -11.06 8.07 2.29
C GLN A 33 -10.46 8.81 1.09
N THR A 34 -11.21 8.84 -0.01
CA THR A 34 -10.86 9.55 -1.27
C THR A 34 -11.12 11.06 -1.19
N TYR A 35 -11.99 11.51 -0.28
CA TYR A 35 -12.24 12.93 -0.04
C TYR A 35 -11.34 13.49 1.08
N PRO A 36 -10.82 14.73 0.99
CA PRO A 36 -10.92 15.65 -0.15
C PRO A 36 -10.10 15.18 -1.36
N PRO A 37 -10.47 15.55 -2.60
CA PRO A 37 -9.69 15.21 -3.79
C PRO A 37 -8.37 15.97 -3.77
N LEU A 38 -7.26 15.25 -3.81
CA LEU A 38 -5.91 15.80 -3.74
C LEU A 38 -5.01 14.99 -4.67
N GLN A 39 -4.08 15.67 -5.34
CA GLN A 39 -2.99 14.99 -6.04
C GLN A 39 -1.69 15.32 -5.31
N VAL A 40 -0.92 14.30 -4.94
CA VAL A 40 0.35 14.45 -4.26
C VAL A 40 1.46 13.91 -5.15
N THR A 41 2.52 14.69 -5.34
CA THR A 41 3.67 14.32 -6.17
C THR A 41 4.99 14.57 -5.44
N GLY A 42 5.96 13.69 -5.66
CA GLY A 42 7.29 13.78 -5.02
C GLY A 42 7.36 13.29 -3.57
N MET A 43 6.28 12.71 -3.05
CA MET A 43 6.25 12.15 -1.70
C MET A 43 6.84 10.73 -1.69
N LYS A 44 8.11 10.66 -1.30
CA LYS A 44 8.89 9.42 -1.18
C LYS A 44 9.76 9.44 0.06
N VAL A 45 10.23 8.28 0.48
CA VAL A 45 11.18 8.14 1.59
C VAL A 45 12.44 8.95 1.29
N GLY A 46 12.94 9.64 2.31
CA GLY A 46 14.06 10.56 2.21
C GLY A 46 13.68 11.98 1.77
N SER A 47 12.48 12.20 1.20
CA SER A 47 12.03 13.55 0.84
C SER A 47 11.74 14.40 2.08
N THR A 48 12.20 15.64 2.07
CA THR A 48 11.82 16.70 3.03
C THR A 48 10.75 17.62 2.45
N THR A 49 10.48 17.54 1.15
CA THR A 49 9.47 18.34 0.48
C THR A 49 8.68 17.50 -0.52
N PHE A 50 7.43 17.87 -0.73
CA PHE A 50 6.57 17.29 -1.77
C PHE A 50 5.49 18.28 -2.18
N THR A 51 4.88 18.08 -3.34
CA THR A 51 3.84 18.96 -3.86
C THR A 51 2.46 18.37 -3.63
N VAL A 52 1.52 19.21 -3.20
CA VAL A 52 0.10 18.90 -3.08
C VAL A 52 -0.66 19.83 -4.04
N LYS A 53 -1.52 19.24 -4.86
CA LYS A 53 -2.49 19.97 -5.68
C LYS A 53 -3.88 19.80 -5.07
N THR A 54 -4.48 20.93 -4.76
CA THR A 54 -5.81 21.11 -4.18
C THR A 54 -6.63 22.04 -5.06
N GLU A 55 -7.82 22.45 -4.60
CA GLU A 55 -8.46 23.65 -5.14
C GLU A 55 -7.64 24.91 -4.81
N PRO A 56 -7.81 26.00 -5.58
CA PRO A 56 -7.16 27.27 -5.33
C PRO A 56 -7.38 27.77 -3.90
N ASN A 57 -6.34 28.37 -3.32
CA ASN A 57 -6.39 29.07 -2.03
C ASN A 57 -6.77 28.22 -0.80
N TRP A 58 -6.82 26.90 -0.93
CA TRP A 58 -7.05 26.00 0.20
C TRP A 58 -5.84 25.92 1.12
N HIS A 59 -6.10 25.60 2.38
CA HIS A 59 -5.06 25.42 3.40
C HIS A 59 -4.69 23.95 3.54
N VAL A 60 -3.40 23.65 3.49
CA VAL A 60 -2.84 22.31 3.63
C VAL A 60 -1.91 22.29 4.84
N VAL A 61 -2.37 21.64 5.91
CA VAL A 61 -1.60 21.51 7.16
C VAL A 61 -1.07 20.08 7.27
N PRO A 62 0.24 19.86 7.12
CA PRO A 62 0.84 18.53 7.21
C PRO A 62 1.08 18.10 8.66
N TYR A 63 0.90 16.80 8.90
CA TYR A 63 1.17 16.11 10.14
C TYR A 63 1.97 14.83 9.82
N ILE A 64 3.01 14.54 10.59
CA ILE A 64 3.80 13.31 10.49
C ILE A 64 3.62 12.55 11.81
N ASN A 65 3.12 11.32 11.74
CA ASN A 65 2.83 10.50 12.92
C ASN A 65 1.93 11.21 13.95
N GLY A 66 0.99 12.03 13.46
CA GLY A 66 0.10 12.85 14.29
C GLY A 66 0.70 14.16 14.82
N ILE A 67 1.99 14.41 14.58
CA ILE A 67 2.68 15.63 14.98
C ILE A 67 2.57 16.66 13.86
N LYS A 68 1.97 17.81 14.19
CA LYS A 68 1.84 18.95 13.28
C LYS A 68 3.24 19.48 12.92
N GLN A 69 3.51 19.67 11.63
CA GLN A 69 4.79 20.24 11.19
C GLN A 69 4.86 21.74 11.47
N THR A 70 6.08 22.27 11.48
CA THR A 70 6.34 23.70 11.69
C THR A 70 5.58 24.57 10.69
N TYR A 71 5.08 25.70 11.18
CA TYR A 71 4.45 26.70 10.33
C TYR A 71 5.51 27.35 9.42
N PRO A 72 5.35 27.33 8.09
CA PRO A 72 6.33 27.90 7.16
C PRO A 72 6.36 29.43 7.15
N GLY A 73 5.58 30.10 8.00
CA GLY A 73 5.46 31.56 8.02
C GLY A 73 4.44 32.07 7.02
N GLU A 74 4.45 33.38 6.81
CA GLU A 74 3.65 34.03 5.76
C GLU A 74 4.48 34.18 4.49
N ARG A 75 3.81 34.18 3.33
CA ARG A 75 4.44 34.42 2.04
C ARG A 75 3.80 35.62 1.36
N GLU A 76 4.63 36.44 0.73
CA GLU A 76 4.20 37.62 0.01
C GLU A 76 3.74 37.25 -1.40
N VAL A 77 2.53 37.69 -1.79
CA VAL A 77 2.02 37.57 -3.16
C VAL A 77 1.91 38.95 -3.77
N LYS A 78 2.59 39.13 -4.90
CA LYS A 78 2.62 40.39 -5.66
C LYS A 78 1.76 40.26 -6.90
N ILE A 79 0.86 41.20 -7.10
CA ILE A 79 0.13 41.38 -8.36
C ILE A 79 0.96 42.33 -9.21
N ILE A 80 1.43 41.83 -10.34
CA ILE A 80 2.23 42.58 -11.31
C ILE A 80 1.32 42.97 -12.48
N ASP A 81 1.33 44.24 -12.86
CA ASP A 81 0.63 44.72 -14.06
C ASP A 81 1.34 44.19 -15.32
N PRO A 82 0.64 43.50 -16.23
CA PRO A 82 1.24 42.88 -17.40
C PRO A 82 1.84 43.89 -18.39
N THR A 83 1.43 45.15 -18.34
CA THR A 83 1.83 46.18 -19.32
C THR A 83 3.15 46.83 -18.96
N ASN A 84 3.34 47.18 -17.69
CA ASN A 84 4.48 47.96 -17.20
C ASN A 84 5.38 47.16 -16.23
N HIS A 85 5.03 45.91 -15.90
CA HIS A 85 5.75 45.02 -14.98
C HIS A 85 5.95 45.62 -13.57
N GLN A 86 5.14 46.61 -13.19
CA GLN A 86 5.18 47.18 -11.84
C GLN A 86 4.27 46.41 -10.89
N VAL A 87 4.67 46.35 -9.62
CA VAL A 87 3.87 45.75 -8.56
C VAL A 87 2.75 46.72 -8.19
N THR A 88 1.52 46.35 -8.53
CA THR A 88 0.34 47.19 -8.26
C THR A 88 -0.17 46.97 -6.85
N ARG A 89 -0.10 45.72 -6.36
CA ARG A 89 -0.54 45.33 -5.01
C ARG A 89 0.33 44.21 -4.47
N SER A 90 0.53 44.21 -3.16
CA SER A 90 1.15 43.11 -2.44
C SER A 90 0.33 42.80 -1.19
N TYR A 91 0.18 41.52 -0.88
CA TYR A 91 -0.48 41.06 0.34
C TYR A 91 0.23 39.81 0.87
N GLN A 92 0.21 39.67 2.20
CA GLN A 92 0.71 38.48 2.88
C GLN A 92 -0.39 37.43 2.91
N ILE A 93 -0.03 36.19 2.62
CA ILE A 93 -0.91 35.03 2.77
C ILE A 93 -0.23 33.98 3.65
N SER A 94 -1.03 33.12 4.25
CA SER A 94 -0.50 32.00 5.03
C SER A 94 0.42 31.12 4.16
N GLY A 95 1.55 30.71 4.72
CA GLY A 95 2.45 29.79 4.04
C GLY A 95 1.89 28.37 3.92
N TRP A 96 0.83 28.01 4.65
CA TRP A 96 0.10 26.75 4.42
C TRP A 96 -0.97 26.84 3.32
N ARG A 97 -1.23 28.04 2.79
CA ARG A 97 -2.23 28.26 1.75
C ARG A 97 -1.64 27.88 0.39
N SER A 98 -2.38 27.12 -0.42
CA SER A 98 -2.03 26.87 -1.81
C SER A 98 -2.09 28.15 -2.64
N ASP A 99 -1.44 28.15 -3.81
CA ASP A 99 -1.51 29.29 -4.72
C ASP A 99 -2.85 29.39 -5.47
N ASN A 100 -2.97 30.38 -6.34
CA ASN A 100 -4.17 30.60 -7.16
C ASN A 100 -4.46 29.45 -8.15
N TRP A 101 -3.54 28.50 -8.32
CA TRP A 101 -3.72 27.30 -9.13
C TRP A 101 -3.90 26.04 -8.27
N GLY A 102 -4.03 26.21 -6.95
CA GLY A 102 -4.21 25.12 -5.99
C GLY A 102 -2.94 24.32 -5.75
N LYS A 103 -1.76 24.81 -6.15
CA LYS A 103 -0.49 24.13 -5.90
C LYS A 103 0.13 24.61 -4.59
N TYR A 104 0.59 23.67 -3.78
CA TYR A 104 1.31 23.93 -2.56
C TYR A 104 2.52 23.00 -2.44
N THR A 105 3.68 23.53 -2.03
CA THR A 105 4.85 22.71 -1.71
C THR A 105 4.94 22.58 -0.21
N VAL A 106 4.69 21.37 0.28
CA VAL A 106 4.86 21.04 1.69
C VAL A 106 6.35 20.99 2.01
N GLN A 107 6.74 21.63 3.10
CA GLN A 107 8.05 21.51 3.71
C GLN A 107 7.89 20.76 5.03
N LEU A 108 8.70 19.74 5.24
CA LEU A 108 8.72 18.91 6.44
C LEU A 108 9.91 19.27 7.32
N ASP A 109 9.75 19.06 8.62
CA ASP A 109 10.80 19.29 9.61
C ASP A 109 11.94 18.26 9.48
N SER A 110 11.62 17.06 8.98
CA SER A 110 12.56 15.97 8.79
C SER A 110 12.22 15.14 7.55
N ALA A 111 13.21 14.42 7.01
CA ALA A 111 13.02 13.51 5.90
C ALA A 111 12.07 12.36 6.24
N LEU A 112 11.18 11.99 5.31
CA LEU A 112 10.22 10.91 5.46
C LEU A 112 10.90 9.55 5.62
N LYS A 113 10.38 8.72 6.53
CA LYS A 113 10.81 7.34 6.75
C LYS A 113 9.71 6.37 6.33
N ASN A 114 10.10 5.12 6.06
CA ASN A 114 9.16 4.07 5.68
C ASN A 114 8.01 3.86 6.70
N SER A 115 8.31 4.00 7.99
CA SER A 115 7.35 3.84 9.09
C SER A 115 6.47 5.05 9.36
N ASP A 116 6.64 6.14 8.60
CA ASP A 116 5.89 7.35 8.86
C ASP A 116 4.47 7.26 8.28
N THR A 117 3.52 7.81 9.03
CA THR A 117 2.17 8.09 8.55
C THR A 117 2.05 9.58 8.31
N VAL A 118 1.88 9.98 7.05
CA VAL A 118 1.67 11.37 6.65
C VAL A 118 0.17 11.66 6.66
N SER A 119 -0.24 12.74 7.30
CA SER A 119 -1.63 13.19 7.34
C SER A 119 -1.71 14.64 6.88
N LEU A 120 -2.51 14.90 5.86
CA LEU A 120 -2.78 16.24 5.35
C LEU A 120 -4.17 16.67 5.81
N ARG A 121 -4.23 17.67 6.69
CA ARG A 121 -5.49 18.35 7.05
C ARG A 121 -5.75 19.44 6.03
N ILE A 122 -6.93 19.39 5.43
CA ILE A 122 -7.33 20.32 4.39
C ILE A 122 -8.47 21.19 4.90
N ALA A 123 -8.36 22.48 4.62
CA ALA A 123 -9.42 23.45 4.85
C ALA A 123 -9.57 24.36 3.64
N ASP A 124 -10.76 24.94 3.47
CA ASP A 124 -11.00 25.91 2.40
C ASP A 124 -10.34 27.28 2.69
N ASP A 125 -10.62 28.28 1.85
CA ASP A 125 -10.09 29.64 2.03
C ASP A 125 -10.65 30.35 3.27
N GLY A 126 -11.86 29.98 3.69
CA GLY A 126 -12.48 30.41 4.95
C GLY A 126 -11.97 29.66 6.18
N ASN A 127 -10.97 28.79 6.02
CA ASN A 127 -10.43 27.89 7.04
C ASN A 127 -11.47 26.89 7.60
N PHE A 128 -12.53 26.61 6.84
CA PHE A 128 -13.49 25.56 7.16
C PHE A 128 -12.87 24.19 6.88
N PHE A 129 -12.93 23.29 7.86
CA PHE A 129 -12.32 21.97 7.76
C PHE A 129 -13.09 21.07 6.78
N LEU A 130 -12.40 20.62 5.73
CA LEU A 130 -12.99 19.76 4.70
C LEU A 130 -12.71 18.28 4.97
N GLY A 131 -11.52 17.95 5.47
CA GLY A 131 -11.18 16.57 5.76
C GLY A 131 -9.69 16.32 5.93
N ARG A 132 -9.35 15.03 6.01
CA ARG A 132 -7.98 14.56 6.20
C ARG A 132 -7.66 13.48 5.19
N ALA A 133 -6.55 13.65 4.48
CA ALA A 133 -5.97 12.58 3.66
C ALA A 133 -4.80 11.96 4.41
N ILE A 134 -4.76 10.63 4.48
CA ILE A 134 -3.73 9.87 5.20
C ILE A 134 -2.94 9.07 4.17
N TYR A 135 -1.62 9.05 4.31
CA TYR A 135 -0.71 8.33 3.44
C TYR A 135 0.25 7.48 4.25
N ARG A 136 0.59 6.30 3.71
CA ARG A 136 1.57 5.37 4.26
C ARG A 136 2.53 4.90 3.17
N SER A 137 3.70 4.43 3.56
CA SER A 137 4.67 3.88 2.62
C SER A 137 4.12 2.64 1.91
N ASN A 138 4.29 2.58 0.59
CA ASN A 138 3.94 1.42 -0.22
C ASN A 138 4.66 0.15 0.23
N ASN A 139 5.89 0.28 0.73
CA ASN A 139 6.68 -0.85 1.22
C ASN A 139 6.02 -1.51 2.43
N GLU A 140 5.54 -0.72 3.38
CA GLU A 140 4.81 -1.24 4.54
C GLU A 140 3.47 -1.86 4.14
N LEU A 141 2.71 -1.19 3.28
CA LEU A 141 1.44 -1.70 2.77
C LEU A 141 1.60 -3.01 1.99
N ARG A 142 2.72 -3.20 1.27
CA ARG A 142 3.04 -4.46 0.59
C ARG A 142 3.35 -5.57 1.59
N LYS A 143 4.19 -5.31 2.59
CA LYS A 143 4.51 -6.29 3.64
C LYS A 143 3.28 -6.75 4.41
N GLU A 144 2.36 -5.81 4.71
CA GLU A 144 1.09 -6.12 5.36
C GLU A 144 0.21 -7.01 4.46
N ARG A 145 0.05 -6.67 3.18
CA ARG A 145 -0.70 -7.50 2.21
C ARG A 145 -0.10 -8.90 2.02
N GLU A 146 1.22 -9.02 1.94
CA GLU A 146 1.90 -10.32 1.82
C GLU A 146 1.72 -11.18 3.09
N ALA A 147 1.74 -10.56 4.27
CA ALA A 147 1.50 -11.24 5.54
C ALA A 147 0.03 -11.71 5.66
N GLU A 148 -0.92 -10.86 5.27
CA GLU A 148 -2.34 -11.22 5.22
C GLU A 148 -2.60 -12.36 4.24
N GLN A 149 -2.01 -12.33 3.04
CA GLN A 149 -2.14 -13.40 2.06
C GLN A 149 -1.64 -14.74 2.61
N LYS A 150 -0.43 -14.77 3.19
CA LYS A 150 0.12 -15.98 3.83
C LYS A 150 -0.77 -16.49 4.95
N LEU A 151 -1.34 -15.60 5.76
CA LEU A 151 -2.27 -15.97 6.82
C LEU A 151 -3.58 -16.56 6.25
N THR A 152 -4.12 -15.98 5.17
CA THR A 152 -5.32 -16.52 4.51
C THR A 152 -5.08 -17.87 3.85
N GLU A 153 -3.91 -18.08 3.24
CA GLU A 153 -3.51 -19.37 2.66
C GLU A 153 -3.37 -20.44 3.73
N GLN A 154 -2.76 -20.10 4.88
CA GLN A 154 -2.66 -21.02 6.01
C GLN A 154 -4.04 -21.43 6.54
N LYS A 155 -4.95 -20.46 6.73
CA LYS A 155 -6.33 -20.75 7.15
C LYS A 155 -7.05 -21.64 6.15
N LEU A 156 -6.93 -21.34 4.86
CA LEU A 156 -7.56 -22.13 3.81
C LEU A 156 -6.98 -23.56 3.72
N ALA A 157 -5.67 -23.72 3.92
CA ALA A 157 -5.02 -25.03 3.99
C ALA A 157 -5.48 -25.82 5.22
N GLU A 158 -5.61 -25.17 6.38
CA GLU A 158 -6.12 -25.79 7.61
C GLU A 158 -7.57 -26.24 7.43
N GLU A 159 -8.44 -25.39 6.89
CA GLU A 159 -9.83 -25.75 6.60
C GLU A 159 -9.94 -26.91 5.58
N ALA A 160 -9.11 -26.91 4.54
CA ALA A 160 -9.07 -28.00 3.57
C ALA A 160 -8.60 -29.32 4.21
N TYR A 161 -7.61 -29.25 5.10
CA TYR A 161 -7.12 -30.40 5.86
C TYR A 161 -8.17 -30.97 6.81
N LEU A 162 -8.90 -30.11 7.53
CA LEU A 162 -10.00 -30.52 8.39
C LEU A 162 -11.12 -31.21 7.60
N LYS A 163 -11.53 -30.64 6.45
CA LYS A 163 -12.51 -31.27 5.56
C LYS A 163 -12.05 -32.64 5.05
N TYR A 164 -10.75 -32.81 4.78
CA TYR A 164 -10.20 -34.10 4.38
C TYR A 164 -10.29 -35.13 5.52
N ILE A 165 -9.95 -34.74 6.75
CA ILE A 165 -10.09 -35.62 7.93
C ILE A 165 -11.56 -36.03 8.14
N GLU A 166 -12.50 -35.09 8.04
CA GLU A 166 -13.92 -35.39 8.14
C GLU A 166 -14.39 -36.37 7.05
N TYR A 167 -13.94 -36.17 5.81
CA TYR A 167 -14.24 -37.06 4.71
C TYR A 167 -13.71 -38.48 4.96
N ASP A 168 -12.46 -38.62 5.39
CA ASP A 168 -11.86 -39.93 5.69
C ASP A 168 -12.53 -40.60 6.90
N ASN A 169 -12.90 -39.82 7.92
CA ASN A 169 -13.63 -40.33 9.07
C ASN A 169 -15.05 -40.81 8.71
N ASN A 170 -15.70 -40.16 7.74
CA ASN A 170 -17.02 -40.56 7.24
C ASN A 170 -16.96 -41.69 6.18
N GLN A 171 -15.78 -42.12 5.73
CA GLN A 171 -15.66 -43.26 4.81
C GLN A 171 -15.98 -44.59 5.51
N PRO A 172 -16.68 -45.52 4.84
CA PRO A 172 -16.92 -46.85 5.40
C PRO A 172 -15.62 -47.60 5.71
N TRP A 173 -15.55 -48.29 6.85
CA TRP A 173 -14.34 -48.96 7.35
C TRP A 173 -13.71 -49.94 6.35
N HIS A 174 -14.50 -50.60 5.50
CA HIS A 174 -14.01 -51.56 4.50
C HIS A 174 -13.26 -50.89 3.34
N LYS A 175 -13.53 -49.61 3.03
CA LYS A 175 -12.74 -48.84 2.05
C LYS A 175 -11.40 -48.41 2.63
N ARG A 176 -11.39 -47.93 3.89
CA ARG A 176 -10.15 -47.57 4.61
C ARG A 176 -9.18 -48.75 4.77
N VAL A 177 -9.71 -49.95 5.04
CA VAL A 177 -8.90 -51.18 5.17
C VAL A 177 -8.43 -51.72 3.81
N GLY A 178 -9.29 -51.67 2.78
CA GLY A 178 -8.94 -52.13 1.43
C GLY A 178 -7.78 -51.36 0.80
N ASP A 179 -7.79 -50.04 0.91
CA ASP A 179 -6.74 -49.17 0.35
C ASP A 179 -5.40 -49.33 1.08
N SER A 180 -5.42 -49.50 2.41
CA SER A 180 -4.23 -49.80 3.22
C SER A 180 -3.59 -51.14 2.83
N ILE A 181 -4.40 -52.19 2.69
CA ILE A 181 -3.91 -53.54 2.33
C ILE A 181 -3.36 -53.55 0.89
N GLN A 182 -4.03 -52.91 -0.08
CA GLN A 182 -3.54 -52.83 -1.46
C GLN A 182 -2.23 -52.04 -1.56
N GLY A 183 -2.09 -50.93 -0.83
CA GLY A 183 -0.85 -50.14 -0.79
C GLY A 183 0.34 -50.93 -0.22
N HIS A 184 0.13 -51.64 0.89
CA HIS A 184 1.16 -52.51 1.48
C HIS A 184 1.53 -53.69 0.57
N LEU A 185 0.54 -54.31 -0.10
CA LEU A 185 0.79 -55.38 -1.06
C LEU A 185 1.54 -54.90 -2.31
N ALA A 186 1.27 -53.67 -2.77
CA ALA A 186 1.98 -53.06 -3.89
C ALA A 186 3.45 -52.77 -3.54
N ASN A 187 3.72 -52.24 -2.35
CA ASN A 187 5.09 -52.03 -1.85
C ASN A 187 5.85 -53.35 -1.66
N PHE A 188 5.19 -54.37 -1.12
CA PHE A 188 5.77 -55.71 -0.94
C PHE A 188 6.06 -56.41 -2.28
N LYS A 189 5.13 -56.34 -3.25
CA LYS A 189 5.35 -56.87 -4.62
C LYS A 189 6.41 -56.07 -5.39
N GLY A 190 6.57 -54.78 -5.10
CA GLY A 190 7.63 -53.93 -5.64
C GLY A 190 9.01 -54.31 -5.09
N TRP A 191 9.10 -54.57 -3.78
CA TRP A 191 10.32 -55.06 -3.12
C TRP A 191 10.76 -56.45 -3.64
N LEU A 192 9.81 -57.35 -3.93
CA LEU A 192 10.08 -58.67 -4.51
C LEU A 192 10.46 -58.68 -6.00
N ARG A 193 10.31 -57.54 -6.71
CA ARG A 193 10.63 -57.40 -8.14
C ARG A 193 11.84 -56.50 -8.41
N GLY A 194 12.49 -55.99 -7.37
CA GLY A 194 13.86 -55.46 -7.39
C GLY A 194 14.82 -56.52 -6.89
#